data_AF-A0A931TU83-F1
#
_entry.id   AF-A0A931TU83-F1
#
_cell.length_a   1.000
_cell.length_b   1.000
_cell.length_c   1.000
_cell.angle_alpha   90.00
_cell.angle_beta   90.00
_cell.angle_gamma   90.00
#
_symmetry.space_group_name_H-M   'P 1'
#
loop_
_entity.id
_entity.type
_entity.pdbx_description
1 polymer ?
#
loop_
_entity_poly.entity_id
_entity_poly.type
_entity_poly.pdbx_seq_one_letter_code
_entity_poly.pdbx_strand_id
1 'polypeptide(L)'
;MKKILHIILVFFAVSEGNSQVNLVPNPSFENYTGCPDDWYQIDRVNNWEAYKGSPDYYNSCGSVDSFSTPKNLIGNQIPASGNSYMGFIFYSKENLEADEMIGTQLSESLIIGTKYFISFKVVFKYNNDFWICCANNKIGVRFTTQTYSFPPPPFVNNNPPPVNDIAHVWTDSIIDDTLNWNTIFGSIIADSSYNQIIIGNFFKNSTIDINDIIPTNGYSYYFIDDVCVSIDSSFAVNYVYTGIQEEQLNANFNIYPNPIIDYFQINQIFTAPYDLVIYNMLGQQLFQENNITTNHKIIDTSLFPKGILFITIKSNNQIINYKLLKQ
;
A
#
# COMPACT_ATOMS: atom_id res chain seq x y z
N MET A 1 -39.32 44.75 -39.36
CA MET A 1 -38.77 44.78 -37.98
C MET A 1 -37.99 43.49 -37.75
N LYS A 2 -36.66 43.51 -37.87
CA LYS A 2 -35.81 42.33 -37.65
C LYS A 2 -35.61 42.15 -36.14
N LYS A 3 -36.12 41.05 -35.57
CA LYS A 3 -35.90 40.69 -34.16
C LYS A 3 -34.48 40.13 -34.04
N ILE A 4 -33.58 40.87 -33.40
CA ILE A 4 -32.22 40.42 -33.09
C ILE A 4 -32.30 39.61 -31.79
N LEU A 5 -32.16 38.30 -31.90
CA LEU A 5 -32.09 37.39 -30.76
C LEU A 5 -30.69 37.51 -30.13
N HIS A 6 -30.61 38.13 -28.95
CA HIS A 6 -29.36 38.17 -28.18
C HIS A 6 -29.23 36.86 -27.43
N ILE A 7 -28.33 35.99 -27.89
CA ILE A 7 -27.94 34.77 -27.18
C ILE A 7 -26.94 35.18 -26.11
N ILE A 8 -27.37 35.20 -24.84
CA ILE A 8 -26.50 35.41 -23.68
C ILE A 8 -25.75 34.10 -23.45
N LEU A 9 -24.46 34.06 -23.78
CA LEU A 9 -23.55 32.97 -23.45
C LEU A 9 -23.18 33.10 -21.96
N VAL A 10 -23.83 32.32 -21.10
CA VAL A 10 -23.44 32.20 -19.69
C VAL A 10 -22.21 31.29 -19.63
N PHE A 11 -21.03 31.88 -19.46
CA PHE A 11 -19.83 31.14 -19.06
C PHE A 11 -20.04 30.67 -17.62
N PHE A 12 -20.44 29.41 -17.44
CA PHE A 12 -20.23 28.73 -16.16
C PHE A 12 -18.72 28.59 -15.99
N ALA A 13 -18.15 29.37 -15.07
CA ALA A 13 -16.83 29.07 -14.54
C ALA A 13 -16.96 27.72 -13.84
N VAL A 14 -16.52 26.66 -14.52
CA VAL A 14 -16.27 25.37 -13.89
C VAL A 14 -15.11 25.66 -12.94
N SER A 15 -15.41 25.87 -11.66
CA SER A 15 -14.38 25.76 -10.64
C SER A 15 -13.88 24.34 -10.74
N GLU A 16 -12.63 24.14 -11.18
CA GLU A 16 -11.93 22.90 -10.93
C GLU A 16 -11.92 22.74 -9.42
N GLY A 17 -12.87 21.96 -8.91
CA GLY A 17 -12.84 21.52 -7.53
C GLY A 17 -11.54 20.74 -7.43
N ASN A 18 -10.57 21.25 -6.68
CA ASN A 18 -9.43 20.44 -6.29
C ASN A 18 -10.01 19.17 -5.68
N SER A 19 -9.88 18.06 -6.39
CA SER A 19 -10.13 16.75 -5.80
C SER A 19 -9.39 16.71 -4.47
N GLN A 20 -9.98 16.15 -3.43
CA GLN A 20 -9.21 15.80 -2.24
C GLN A 20 -8.16 14.79 -2.69
N VAL A 21 -6.92 15.24 -2.87
CA VAL A 21 -5.83 14.37 -3.33
C VAL A 21 -5.02 13.96 -2.12
N ASN A 22 -4.90 12.64 -1.93
CA ASN A 22 -3.83 12.08 -1.12
C ASN A 22 -2.54 12.20 -1.93
N LEU A 23 -1.54 12.91 -1.41
CA LEU A 23 -0.27 13.08 -2.09
C LEU A 23 0.60 11.81 -2.09
N VAL A 24 0.27 10.83 -1.25
CA VAL A 24 1.00 9.57 -1.12
C VAL A 24 0.58 8.61 -2.23
N PRO A 25 1.50 8.18 -3.12
CA PRO A 25 1.20 7.15 -4.10
C PRO A 25 1.09 5.78 -3.45
N ASN A 26 0.22 4.93 -3.99
CA ASN A 26 -0.01 3.57 -3.50
C ASN A 26 -0.18 3.49 -1.95
N PRO A 27 -1.08 4.27 -1.37
CA PRO A 27 -1.10 4.55 0.08
C PRO A 27 -1.50 3.37 0.96
N SER A 28 -2.19 2.38 0.39
CA SER A 28 -2.57 1.11 1.05
C SER A 28 -1.85 -0.10 0.43
N PHE A 29 -0.75 0.13 -0.28
CA PHE A 29 0.14 -0.92 -0.79
C PHE A 29 -0.46 -1.94 -1.79
N GLU A 30 -1.64 -1.64 -2.36
CA GLU A 30 -2.39 -2.52 -3.26
C GLU A 30 -1.81 -2.65 -4.67
N ASN A 31 -0.93 -1.73 -5.09
CA ASN A 31 -0.25 -1.79 -6.37
C ASN A 31 1.10 -2.49 -6.22
N TYR A 32 1.23 -3.70 -6.77
CA TYR A 32 2.41 -4.55 -6.61
C TYR A 32 2.78 -5.28 -7.91
N THR A 33 4.02 -5.79 -8.00
CA THR A 33 4.57 -6.49 -9.17
C THR A 33 4.55 -8.02 -9.04
N GLY A 34 4.42 -8.55 -7.83
CA GLY A 34 4.29 -9.98 -7.55
C GLY A 34 3.83 -10.26 -6.13
N CYS A 35 3.29 -11.45 -5.89
CA CYS A 35 2.84 -11.87 -4.57
C CYS A 35 4.04 -12.16 -3.66
N PRO A 36 3.94 -11.82 -2.36
CA PRO A 36 5.04 -12.06 -1.43
C PRO A 36 5.16 -13.55 -1.09
N ASP A 37 6.36 -14.09 -1.21
CA ASP A 37 6.69 -15.48 -0.95
C ASP A 37 7.89 -15.67 0.00
N ASP A 38 8.56 -14.58 0.39
CA ASP A 38 9.67 -14.55 1.34
C ASP A 38 9.68 -13.23 2.13
N TRP A 39 10.54 -13.15 3.15
CA TRP A 39 10.82 -11.94 3.91
C TRP A 39 11.44 -10.84 3.04
N TYR A 40 11.35 -9.59 3.49
CA TYR A 40 12.01 -8.45 2.87
C TYR A 40 11.62 -8.19 1.40
N GLN A 41 10.32 -8.17 1.13
CA GLN A 41 9.78 -8.04 -0.22
C GLN A 41 9.03 -6.73 -0.48
N ILE A 42 9.47 -5.64 0.16
CA ILE A 42 8.97 -4.30 -0.15
C ILE A 42 9.20 -3.90 -1.62
N ASP A 43 10.20 -4.46 -2.28
CA ASP A 43 10.48 -4.27 -3.71
C ASP A 43 9.35 -4.76 -4.62
N ARG A 44 8.44 -5.59 -4.09
CA ARG A 44 7.20 -5.98 -4.77
C ARG A 44 6.19 -4.84 -4.83
N VAL A 45 6.27 -3.87 -3.91
CA VAL A 45 5.30 -2.79 -3.77
C VAL A 45 5.70 -1.59 -4.61
N ASN A 46 4.83 -1.19 -5.54
CA ASN A 46 5.12 -0.05 -6.40
C ASN A 46 5.16 1.26 -5.59
N ASN A 47 6.17 2.10 -5.89
CA ASN A 47 6.44 3.41 -5.30
C ASN A 47 6.94 3.42 -3.85
N TRP A 48 7.03 2.28 -3.18
CA TRP A 48 7.54 2.21 -1.81
C TRP A 48 8.89 1.51 -1.78
N GLU A 49 9.80 2.04 -0.96
CA GLU A 49 11.17 1.54 -0.87
C GLU A 49 11.58 1.37 0.59
N ALA A 50 12.49 0.41 0.84
CA ALA A 50 13.23 0.36 2.09
C ALA A 50 14.21 1.53 2.12
N TYR A 51 14.06 2.39 3.13
CA TYR A 51 15.04 3.42 3.44
C TYR A 51 15.96 2.98 4.58
N LYS A 52 15.59 1.94 5.33
CA LYS A 52 16.45 1.24 6.28
C LYS A 52 15.93 -0.18 6.56
N GLY A 53 16.84 -1.14 6.64
CA GLY A 53 16.55 -2.52 7.04
C GLY A 53 15.69 -3.30 6.04
N SER A 54 14.88 -4.21 6.54
CA SER A 54 14.19 -5.24 5.76
C SER A 54 12.65 -5.30 5.90
N PRO A 55 11.91 -4.21 5.64
CA PRO A 55 10.45 -4.21 5.72
C PRO A 55 9.78 -5.34 4.91
N ASP A 56 8.73 -5.92 5.48
CA ASP A 56 8.01 -7.05 4.91
C ASP A 56 6.69 -6.64 4.28
N TYR A 57 6.41 -7.22 3.11
CA TYR A 57 5.14 -7.04 2.43
C TYR A 57 4.23 -8.23 2.68
N TYR A 58 2.98 -7.95 3.04
CA TYR A 58 1.94 -8.96 3.20
C TYR A 58 0.80 -8.67 2.24
N ASN A 59 0.33 -9.69 1.54
CA ASN A 59 -0.80 -9.57 0.61
C ASN A 59 -1.61 -10.86 0.61
N SER A 60 -2.93 -10.78 0.45
CA SER A 60 -3.83 -11.94 0.29
C SER A 60 -3.39 -13.01 -0.72
N CYS A 61 -2.58 -12.64 -1.72
CA CYS A 61 -2.08 -13.57 -2.73
C CYS A 61 -0.73 -14.22 -2.36
N GLY A 62 -0.13 -13.83 -1.23
CA GLY A 62 1.13 -14.37 -0.74
C GLY A 62 1.04 -15.82 -0.24
N SER A 63 2.19 -16.39 0.11
CA SER A 63 2.26 -17.76 0.64
C SER A 63 1.35 -17.93 1.86
N VAL A 64 0.41 -18.88 1.78
CA VAL A 64 -0.61 -19.14 2.82
C VAL A 64 0.04 -19.38 4.17
N ASP A 65 -0.50 -18.76 5.23
CA ASP A 65 0.01 -18.77 6.60
C ASP A 65 1.42 -18.21 6.79
N SER A 66 2.11 -17.79 5.71
CA SER A 66 3.46 -17.24 5.79
C SER A 66 3.50 -15.73 5.56
N PHE A 67 3.01 -15.29 4.40
CA PHE A 67 3.02 -13.90 3.95
C PHE A 67 1.63 -13.43 3.44
N SER A 68 0.61 -14.27 3.61
CA SER A 68 -0.78 -13.96 3.26
C SER A 68 -1.42 -13.03 4.28
N THR A 69 -2.37 -12.22 3.85
CA THR A 69 -3.35 -11.60 4.75
C THR A 69 -4.61 -12.48 4.81
N PRO A 70 -5.37 -12.48 5.92
CA PRO A 70 -5.07 -11.79 7.17
C PRO A 70 -4.04 -12.52 8.05
N LYS A 71 -3.74 -13.80 7.79
CA LYS A 71 -2.89 -14.63 8.65
C LYS A 71 -1.51 -14.88 8.01
N ASN A 72 -0.47 -14.46 8.72
CA ASN A 72 0.94 -14.63 8.35
C ASN A 72 1.78 -15.12 9.55
N LEU A 73 3.11 -15.25 9.38
CA LEU A 73 4.02 -15.71 10.43
C LEU A 73 4.04 -14.81 11.67
N ILE A 74 3.84 -13.51 11.48
CA ILE A 74 3.88 -12.53 12.57
C ILE A 74 2.58 -12.53 13.36
N GLY A 75 1.44 -12.60 12.69
CA GLY A 75 0.14 -12.67 13.36
C GLY A 75 -1.05 -12.66 12.42
N ASN A 76 -2.23 -12.38 13.00
CA ASN A 76 -3.48 -12.24 12.26
C ASN A 76 -3.92 -10.78 12.27
N GLN A 77 -4.16 -10.21 11.09
CA GLN A 77 -4.69 -8.86 10.90
C GLN A 77 -5.43 -8.77 9.57
N ILE A 78 -6.70 -8.36 9.58
CA ILE A 78 -7.39 -7.99 8.35
C ILE A 78 -6.81 -6.64 7.86
N PRO A 79 -6.42 -6.51 6.58
CA PRO A 79 -5.98 -5.24 6.00
C PRO A 79 -6.96 -4.10 6.33
N ALA A 80 -6.44 -2.90 6.58
CA ALA A 80 -7.30 -1.77 6.89
C ALA A 80 -8.09 -1.33 5.66
N SER A 81 -7.46 -1.46 4.48
CA SER A 81 -8.07 -1.35 3.18
C SER A 81 -7.49 -2.40 2.23
N GLY A 82 -8.26 -2.77 1.21
CA GLY A 82 -7.78 -3.71 0.18
C GLY A 82 -7.38 -5.08 0.73
N ASN A 83 -6.22 -5.56 0.30
CA ASN A 83 -5.73 -6.93 0.47
C ASN A 83 -4.34 -7.01 1.12
N SER A 84 -3.67 -5.89 1.33
CA SER A 84 -2.26 -5.85 1.70
C SER A 84 -1.94 -4.84 2.79
N TYR A 85 -0.80 -5.03 3.43
CA TYR A 85 -0.20 -4.07 4.35
C TYR A 85 1.30 -4.33 4.46
N MET A 86 2.02 -3.35 4.96
CA MET A 86 3.45 -3.49 5.30
C MET A 86 3.61 -3.90 6.76
N GLY A 87 4.68 -4.61 7.08
CA GLY A 87 5.10 -4.86 8.46
C GLY A 87 6.59 -4.62 8.63
N PHE A 88 7.00 -4.01 9.73
CA PHE A 88 8.42 -3.74 9.97
C PHE A 88 8.72 -3.36 11.42
N ILE A 89 10.01 -3.43 11.75
CA ILE A 89 10.56 -3.20 13.08
C ILE A 89 10.70 -1.70 13.35
N PHE A 90 10.05 -1.18 14.40
CA PHE A 90 10.19 0.24 14.77
C PHE A 90 11.28 0.49 15.80
N TYR A 91 11.50 -0.48 16.68
CA TYR A 91 12.41 -0.35 17.79
C TYR A 91 13.01 -1.71 18.11
N SER A 92 14.28 -1.73 18.50
CA SER A 92 15.01 -2.92 18.91
C SER A 92 15.78 -2.61 20.19
N LYS A 93 15.67 -3.49 21.20
CA LYS A 93 16.32 -3.29 22.50
C LYS A 93 17.84 -3.40 22.43
N GLU A 94 18.37 -4.27 21.58
CA GLU A 94 19.80 -4.62 21.56
C GLU A 94 20.54 -4.20 20.29
N ASN A 95 19.86 -4.20 19.15
CA ASN A 95 20.46 -3.85 17.87
C ASN A 95 19.89 -2.53 17.34
N LEU A 96 20.66 -1.45 17.51
CA LEU A 96 20.32 -0.09 17.02
C LEU A 96 20.27 0.04 15.49
N GLU A 97 20.66 -1.00 14.75
CA GLU A 97 20.59 -1.04 13.29
C GLU A 97 19.39 -1.85 12.77
N ALA A 98 18.61 -2.46 13.67
CA ALA A 98 17.47 -3.32 13.31
C ALA A 98 16.14 -2.56 13.16
N ASP A 99 16.07 -1.28 13.52
CA ASP A 99 14.92 -0.44 13.18
C ASP A 99 14.86 -0.20 11.67
N GLU A 100 13.64 -0.28 11.16
CA GLU A 100 13.33 -0.27 9.75
C GLU A 100 12.56 1.00 9.41
N MET A 101 12.76 1.46 8.18
CA MET A 101 12.12 2.66 7.67
C MET A 101 11.67 2.42 6.25
N ILE A 102 10.43 2.79 5.97
CA ILE A 102 9.89 2.81 4.61
C ILE A 102 9.73 4.24 4.15
N GLY A 103 9.89 4.47 2.85
CA GLY A 103 9.72 5.78 2.26
C GLY A 103 9.11 5.72 0.88
N THR A 104 8.55 6.86 0.46
CA THR A 104 8.05 7.07 -0.89
C THR A 104 8.20 8.52 -1.31
N GLN A 105 8.32 8.74 -2.62
CA GLN A 105 8.22 10.05 -3.22
C GLN A 105 6.76 10.48 -3.29
N LEU A 106 6.46 11.70 -2.84
CA LEU A 106 5.12 12.28 -2.97
C LEU A 106 4.82 12.57 -4.44
N SER A 107 3.54 12.47 -4.82
CA SER A 107 3.06 12.83 -6.15
C SER A 107 3.36 14.28 -6.52
N GLU A 108 3.41 15.17 -5.53
CA GLU A 108 3.81 16.57 -5.65
C GLU A 108 4.61 17.01 -4.42
N SER A 109 5.55 17.93 -4.61
CA SER A 109 6.25 18.57 -3.49
C SER A 109 5.28 19.39 -2.64
N LEU A 110 5.48 19.38 -1.32
CA LEU A 110 4.74 20.24 -0.40
C LEU A 110 5.03 21.73 -0.69
N ILE A 111 4.01 22.56 -0.57
CA ILE A 111 4.12 24.01 -0.77
C ILE A 111 4.49 24.68 0.56
N ILE A 112 5.60 25.40 0.60
CA ILE A 112 6.06 26.14 1.78
C ILE A 112 4.96 27.08 2.30
N GLY A 113 4.73 27.06 3.62
CA GLY A 113 3.68 27.82 4.30
C GLY A 113 2.31 27.14 4.30
N THR A 114 2.13 26.04 3.56
CA THR A 114 0.86 25.29 3.52
C THR A 114 0.79 24.29 4.65
N LYS A 115 -0.38 24.21 5.30
CA LYS A 115 -0.65 23.21 6.33
C LYS A 115 -1.06 21.89 5.67
N TYR A 116 -0.34 20.83 6.00
CA TYR A 116 -0.65 19.46 5.58
C TYR A 116 -1.01 18.61 6.79
N PHE A 117 -2.00 17.75 6.60
CA PHE A 117 -2.46 16.75 7.54
C PHE A 117 -1.96 15.38 7.10
N ILE A 118 -1.49 14.61 8.06
CA ILE A 118 -0.88 13.31 7.85
C ILE A 118 -1.68 12.30 8.65
N SER A 119 -2.01 11.17 8.03
CA SER A 119 -2.51 10.00 8.73
C SER A 119 -1.86 8.72 8.22
N PHE A 120 -1.84 7.70 9.07
CA PHE A 120 -1.55 6.32 8.69
C PHE A 120 -2.07 5.42 9.80
N LYS A 121 -2.43 4.18 9.45
CA LYS A 121 -2.91 3.19 10.41
C LYS A 121 -1.77 2.29 10.84
N VAL A 122 -1.70 2.00 12.12
CA VAL A 122 -0.75 1.04 12.68
C VAL A 122 -1.45 0.06 13.60
N VAL A 123 -0.94 -1.15 13.70
CA VAL A 123 -1.38 -2.13 14.71
C VAL A 123 -0.19 -2.92 15.20
N PHE A 124 -0.09 -3.06 16.51
CA PHE A 124 1.03 -3.76 17.15
C PHE A 124 0.84 -5.27 17.04
N LYS A 125 1.95 -6.02 16.92
CA LYS A 125 1.94 -7.48 17.04
C LYS A 125 3.00 -7.91 18.05
N TYR A 126 2.71 -8.98 18.79
CA TYR A 126 3.69 -9.69 19.60
C TYR A 126 3.75 -11.13 19.13
N ASN A 127 4.96 -11.68 19.10
CA ASN A 127 5.20 -13.06 18.69
C ASN A 127 6.56 -13.50 19.23
N ASN A 128 6.54 -14.45 20.16
CA ASN A 128 7.75 -14.91 20.83
C ASN A 128 8.71 -15.65 19.88
N ASP A 129 8.17 -16.36 18.88
CA ASP A 129 8.97 -17.14 17.93
C ASP A 129 9.80 -16.23 17.01
N PHE A 130 9.39 -14.96 16.89
CA PHE A 130 10.07 -13.92 16.15
C PHE A 130 10.65 -12.83 17.06
N TRP A 131 10.80 -13.05 18.36
CA TRP A 131 11.35 -12.05 19.30
C TRP A 131 10.62 -10.70 19.28
N ILE A 132 9.34 -10.66 18.90
CA ILE A 132 8.54 -9.44 18.96
C ILE A 132 7.92 -9.35 20.34
N CYS A 133 8.48 -8.46 21.17
CA CYS A 133 8.28 -8.52 22.62
C CYS A 133 7.61 -7.29 23.23
N CYS A 134 7.67 -6.14 22.56
CA CYS A 134 7.26 -4.89 23.19
C CYS A 134 6.64 -3.91 22.21
N ALA A 135 5.69 -3.13 22.71
CA ALA A 135 5.19 -1.94 22.06
C ALA A 135 6.04 -0.73 22.46
N ASN A 136 5.95 0.36 21.70
CA ASN A 136 6.71 1.59 21.93
C ASN A 136 5.92 2.84 21.51
N ASN A 137 6.33 3.99 22.04
CA ASN A 137 5.97 5.30 21.48
C ASN A 137 6.98 5.71 20.39
N LYS A 138 6.87 6.93 19.86
CA LYS A 138 7.77 7.50 18.85
C LYS A 138 7.73 6.82 17.48
N ILE A 139 6.60 6.21 17.13
CA ILE A 139 6.28 5.88 15.73
C ILE A 139 6.17 7.20 14.97
N GLY A 140 7.09 7.45 14.05
CA GLY A 140 7.33 8.77 13.48
C GLY A 140 7.13 8.87 11.98
N VAL A 141 6.89 10.10 11.54
CA VAL A 141 6.90 10.53 10.14
C VAL A 141 7.90 11.65 9.96
N ARG A 142 8.69 11.58 8.90
CA ARG A 142 9.60 12.63 8.49
C ARG A 142 9.42 12.97 7.02
N PHE A 143 9.32 14.26 6.73
CA PHE A 143 9.39 14.79 5.38
C PHE A 143 10.83 15.22 5.06
N THR A 144 11.25 15.02 3.82
CA THR A 144 12.60 15.36 3.39
C THR A 144 12.64 15.82 1.94
N THR A 145 13.70 16.55 1.60
CA THR A 145 14.13 16.88 0.23
C THR A 145 15.34 16.05 -0.20
N GLN A 146 15.93 15.28 0.73
CA GLN A 146 17.04 14.38 0.49
C GLN A 146 16.53 13.02 0.04
N THR A 147 17.27 12.38 -0.85
CA THR A 147 17.04 11.01 -1.29
C THR A 147 17.74 10.03 -0.35
N TYR A 148 17.01 9.06 0.17
CA TYR A 148 17.56 7.94 0.92
C TYR A 148 17.42 6.66 0.12
N SER A 149 18.25 5.67 0.42
CA SER A 149 18.17 4.36 -0.25
C SER A 149 18.77 3.29 0.65
N PHE A 150 18.10 2.14 0.70
CA PHE A 150 18.61 0.94 1.34
C PHE A 150 18.44 -0.24 0.38
N PRO A 151 19.38 -0.43 -0.55
CA PRO A 151 19.25 -1.46 -1.57
C PRO A 151 19.35 -2.85 -0.94
N PRO A 152 18.71 -3.87 -1.55
CA PRO A 152 18.80 -5.25 -1.08
C PRO A 152 20.25 -5.78 -1.09
N PRO A 153 20.53 -6.93 -0.43
CA PRO A 153 21.85 -7.56 -0.44
C PRO A 153 22.46 -7.55 -1.86
N PRO A 154 23.70 -7.08 -2.04
CA PRO A 154 24.74 -6.96 -1.01
C PRO A 154 24.82 -5.62 -0.25
N PHE A 155 23.75 -4.81 -0.20
CA PHE A 155 23.67 -3.58 0.61
C PHE A 155 24.74 -2.52 0.28
N VAL A 156 25.08 -2.38 -1.01
CA VAL A 156 26.13 -1.45 -1.46
C VAL A 156 25.53 -0.07 -1.72
N ASN A 157 26.24 0.99 -1.31
CA ASN A 157 25.80 2.40 -1.45
C ASN A 157 24.52 2.73 -0.66
N ASN A 158 24.35 2.15 0.54
CA ASN A 158 23.26 2.54 1.42
C ASN A 158 23.40 3.99 1.91
N ASN A 159 22.27 4.68 2.03
CA ASN A 159 22.16 6.01 2.60
C ASN A 159 20.85 6.04 3.42
N PRO A 160 20.84 5.48 4.64
CA PRO A 160 19.65 5.46 5.46
C PRO A 160 19.37 6.85 6.08
N PRO A 161 18.10 7.17 6.40
CA PRO A 161 17.75 8.37 7.14
C PRO A 161 18.41 8.38 8.54
N PRO A 162 18.86 9.55 9.03
CA PRO A 162 19.53 9.62 10.33
C PRO A 162 18.53 9.54 11.49
N VAL A 163 18.93 8.80 12.54
CA VAL A 163 18.28 8.80 13.86
C VAL A 163 18.86 9.96 14.68
N ASN A 164 18.19 11.11 14.61
CA ASN A 164 18.68 12.37 15.19
C ASN A 164 17.65 13.11 16.06
N ASP A 165 16.68 12.38 16.59
CA ASP A 165 15.58 12.87 17.44
C ASP A 165 14.72 13.96 16.77
N ILE A 166 14.61 13.91 15.43
CA ILE A 166 13.83 14.85 14.62
C ILE A 166 12.83 14.09 13.76
N ALA A 167 11.55 14.35 14.02
CA ALA A 167 10.42 13.93 13.20
C ALA A 167 9.43 15.10 13.06
N HIS A 168 8.57 15.03 12.04
CA HIS A 168 7.53 16.02 11.78
C HIS A 168 6.23 15.69 12.52
N VAL A 169 5.91 14.41 12.63
CA VAL A 169 4.79 13.86 13.41
C VAL A 169 5.31 12.62 14.11
N TRP A 170 4.91 12.38 15.37
CA TRP A 170 5.24 11.15 16.08
C TRP A 170 4.21 10.86 17.17
N THR A 171 4.16 9.61 17.64
CA THR A 171 3.33 9.23 18.80
C THR A 171 4.04 9.51 20.11
N ASP A 172 3.37 10.16 21.06
CA ASP A 172 3.89 10.30 22.44
C ASP A 172 3.44 9.14 23.33
N SER A 173 2.25 8.62 23.10
CA SER A 173 1.74 7.42 23.78
C SER A 173 2.28 6.14 23.13
N ILE A 174 2.45 5.11 23.95
CA ILE A 174 2.77 3.76 23.48
C ILE A 174 1.55 3.21 22.74
N ILE A 175 1.78 2.59 21.58
CA ILE A 175 0.73 1.97 20.78
C ILE A 175 0.81 0.45 20.95
N ASP A 176 -0.10 -0.14 21.72
CA ASP A 176 -0.06 -1.57 22.08
C ASP A 176 -1.35 -2.35 21.75
N ASP A 177 -2.32 -1.73 21.06
CA ASP A 177 -3.49 -2.44 20.56
C ASP A 177 -3.06 -3.45 19.48
N THR A 178 -3.50 -4.68 19.66
CA THR A 178 -3.17 -5.82 18.80
C THR A 178 -4.29 -6.23 17.85
N LEU A 179 -5.47 -5.63 18.01
CA LEU A 179 -6.71 -6.01 17.32
C LEU A 179 -7.15 -4.91 16.35
N ASN A 180 -7.17 -3.65 16.80
CA ASN A 180 -7.68 -2.55 16.02
C ASN A 180 -6.55 -1.74 15.38
N TRP A 181 -6.79 -1.33 14.14
CA TRP A 181 -5.96 -0.32 13.49
C TRP A 181 -6.08 1.01 14.23
N ASN A 182 -4.95 1.52 14.72
CA ASN A 182 -4.83 2.84 15.34
C ASN A 182 -4.45 3.85 14.27
N THR A 183 -5.29 4.85 14.05
CA THR A 183 -4.95 5.97 13.17
C THR A 183 -4.05 6.95 13.91
N ILE A 184 -2.79 7.02 13.50
CA ILE A 184 -1.90 8.11 13.87
C ILE A 184 -2.27 9.31 12.99
N PHE A 185 -2.50 10.46 13.61
CA PHE A 185 -2.91 11.68 12.91
C PHE A 185 -2.13 12.89 13.43
N GLY A 186 -1.65 13.71 12.51
CA GLY A 186 -0.91 14.92 12.83
C GLY A 186 -0.96 15.95 11.72
N SER A 187 -0.28 17.06 11.91
CA SER A 187 -0.18 18.10 10.88
C SER A 187 1.12 18.86 10.97
N ILE A 188 1.61 19.34 9.84
CA ILE A 188 2.72 20.27 9.76
C ILE A 188 2.32 21.52 8.98
N ILE A 189 3.05 22.60 9.21
CA ILE A 189 3.16 23.69 8.23
C ILE A 189 4.47 23.43 7.50
N ALA A 190 4.42 23.20 6.19
CA ALA A 190 5.61 22.91 5.42
C ALA A 190 6.57 24.12 5.45
N ASP A 191 7.78 23.93 5.94
CA ASP A 191 8.85 24.92 5.98
C ASP A 191 9.87 24.73 4.84
N SER A 192 9.74 23.64 4.09
CA SER A 192 10.53 23.31 2.89
C SER A 192 9.63 22.68 1.82
N SER A 193 10.17 22.56 0.60
CA SER A 193 9.52 21.93 -0.55
C SER A 193 9.66 20.40 -0.54
N TYR A 194 9.32 19.79 0.60
CA TYR A 194 9.48 18.35 0.82
C TYR A 194 8.83 17.53 -0.28
N ASN A 195 9.55 16.55 -0.81
CA ASN A 195 9.09 15.70 -1.91
C ASN A 195 9.06 14.22 -1.54
N GLN A 196 9.43 13.87 -0.31
CA GLN A 196 9.40 12.50 0.19
C GLN A 196 8.82 12.45 1.60
N ILE A 197 8.17 11.34 1.91
CA ILE A 197 7.72 10.95 3.25
C ILE A 197 8.42 9.67 3.67
N ILE A 198 8.79 9.60 4.94
CA ILE A 198 9.44 8.45 5.57
C ILE A 198 8.67 8.11 6.83
N ILE A 199 8.39 6.82 7.04
CA ILE A 199 7.74 6.29 8.24
C ILE A 199 8.72 5.35 8.93
N GLY A 200 8.91 5.53 10.24
CA GLY A 200 9.85 4.74 11.03
C GLY A 200 10.19 5.41 12.36
N ASN A 201 11.34 5.05 12.94
CA ASN A 201 11.81 5.61 14.19
C ASN A 201 13.00 6.56 13.99
N PHE A 202 12.81 7.85 14.29
CA PHE A 202 13.86 8.87 14.16
C PHE A 202 14.55 9.21 15.49
N PHE A 203 14.21 8.49 16.56
CA PHE A 203 14.57 8.79 17.93
C PHE A 203 15.53 7.74 18.48
N LYS A 204 16.44 8.18 19.35
CA LYS A 204 17.37 7.28 20.05
C LYS A 204 16.62 6.39 21.04
N ASN A 205 17.09 5.16 21.26
CA ASN A 205 16.50 4.25 22.22
C ASN A 205 16.31 4.82 23.63
N SER A 206 17.18 5.74 24.07
CA SER A 206 17.07 6.38 25.40
C SER A 206 15.87 7.33 25.56
N THR A 207 15.21 7.71 24.46
CA THR A 207 14.05 8.63 24.46
C THR A 207 12.74 7.92 24.11
N ILE A 208 12.79 6.59 23.92
CA ILE A 208 11.66 5.75 23.57
C ILE A 208 11.17 5.05 24.82
N ASP A 209 9.89 5.23 25.12
CA ASP A 209 9.18 4.47 26.13
C ASP A 209 8.65 3.19 25.51
N ILE A 210 8.76 2.09 26.27
CA ILE A 210 8.34 0.77 25.83
C ILE A 210 7.35 0.15 26.84
N ASN A 211 6.45 -0.68 26.33
CA ASN A 211 5.61 -1.57 27.12
C ASN A 211 6.01 -3.01 26.80
N ASP A 212 6.62 -3.68 27.76
CA ASP A 212 7.06 -5.08 27.62
C ASP A 212 5.88 -6.03 27.80
N ILE A 213 5.51 -6.70 26.71
CA ILE A 213 4.44 -7.69 26.67
C ILE A 213 5.02 -9.09 26.90
N ILE A 214 6.22 -9.32 26.35
CA ILE A 214 7.03 -10.50 26.62
C ILE A 214 8.33 -10.02 27.30
N PRO A 215 8.67 -10.53 28.50
CA PRO A 215 9.85 -10.09 29.25
C PRO A 215 11.14 -10.72 28.69
N THR A 216 11.44 -10.40 27.44
CA THR A 216 12.61 -10.88 26.70
C THR A 216 13.28 -9.72 25.96
N ASN A 217 14.50 -9.97 25.49
CA ASN A 217 15.12 -9.16 24.47
C ASN A 217 14.41 -9.39 23.14
N GLY A 218 14.31 -8.33 22.35
CA GLY A 218 13.54 -8.36 21.13
C GLY A 218 13.29 -6.96 20.59
N TYR A 219 12.25 -6.87 19.78
CA TYR A 219 11.89 -5.67 19.06
C TYR A 219 10.38 -5.43 19.06
N SER A 220 10.01 -4.24 18.61
CA SER A 220 8.63 -3.86 18.31
C SER A 220 8.36 -4.01 16.82
N TYR A 221 7.22 -4.59 16.48
CA TYR A 221 6.82 -4.83 15.09
C TYR A 221 5.38 -4.37 14.92
N TYR A 222 5.14 -3.59 13.87
CA TYR A 222 3.83 -3.06 13.56
C TYR A 222 3.48 -3.36 12.12
N PHE A 223 2.21 -3.68 11.88
CA PHE A 223 1.67 -3.57 10.55
C PHE A 223 1.24 -2.12 10.29
N ILE A 224 1.38 -1.65 9.05
CA ILE A 224 0.99 -0.31 8.59
C ILE A 224 0.14 -0.39 7.34
N ASP A 225 -0.87 0.48 7.28
CA ASP A 225 -1.77 0.62 6.13
C ASP A 225 -2.30 2.07 6.02
N ASP A 226 -2.93 2.41 4.89
CA ASP A 226 -3.69 3.65 4.66
C ASP A 226 -2.92 4.96 4.96
N VAL A 227 -1.75 5.14 4.33
CA VAL A 227 -0.94 6.35 4.51
C VAL A 227 -1.51 7.53 3.71
N CYS A 228 -1.74 8.67 4.36
CA CYS A 228 -2.27 9.86 3.70
C CYS A 228 -1.52 11.14 4.06
N VAL A 229 -1.33 11.99 3.05
CA VAL A 229 -0.89 13.39 3.19
C VAL A 229 -1.83 14.26 2.37
N SER A 230 -2.53 15.20 3.02
CA SER A 230 -3.49 16.08 2.34
C SER A 230 -3.61 17.44 3.02
N ILE A 231 -4.08 18.45 2.28
CA ILE A 231 -4.44 19.76 2.86
C ILE A 231 -5.80 19.75 3.54
N ASP A 232 -6.59 18.69 3.36
CA ASP A 232 -7.90 18.52 3.97
C ASP A 232 -7.80 17.62 5.21
N SER A 233 -8.01 18.21 6.39
CA SER A 233 -7.99 17.49 7.66
C SER A 233 -9.03 16.39 7.77
N SER A 234 -10.22 16.62 7.22
CA SER A 234 -11.35 15.69 7.33
C SER A 234 -11.16 14.47 6.45
N PHE A 235 -10.58 14.68 5.27
CA PHE A 235 -10.17 13.63 4.37
C PHE A 235 -9.02 12.81 4.96
N ALA A 236 -7.97 13.47 5.48
CA ALA A 236 -6.81 12.78 6.03
C ALA A 236 -7.15 11.93 7.27
N VAL A 237 -7.88 12.48 8.27
CA VAL A 237 -8.16 11.74 9.51
C VAL A 237 -9.06 10.51 9.28
N ASN A 238 -9.97 10.59 8.29
CA ASN A 238 -10.87 9.50 7.93
C ASN A 238 -10.40 8.78 6.67
N TYR A 239 -9.10 8.87 6.35
CA TYR A 239 -8.59 8.26 5.14
C TYR A 239 -8.80 6.75 5.20
N VAL A 240 -9.51 6.26 4.20
CA VAL A 240 -9.68 4.85 3.89
C VAL A 240 -9.43 4.76 2.41
N TYR A 241 -8.52 3.88 2.00
CA TYR A 241 -8.32 3.64 0.58
C TYR A 241 -9.60 3.02 0.00
N THR A 242 -10.40 3.86 -0.65
CA THR A 242 -11.55 3.46 -1.44
C THR A 242 -11.07 3.21 -2.87
N GLY A 243 -10.17 2.24 -3.04
CA GLY A 243 -10.17 1.49 -4.29
C GLY A 243 -11.60 0.96 -4.45
N ILE A 244 -12.23 1.18 -5.60
CA ILE A 244 -13.53 0.57 -5.87
C ILE A 244 -13.36 -0.93 -5.57
N GLN A 245 -14.00 -1.41 -4.51
CA GLN A 245 -14.01 -2.82 -4.18
C GLN A 245 -14.67 -3.52 -5.36
N GLU A 246 -13.88 -4.11 -6.26
CA GLU A 246 -14.35 -5.29 -6.95
C GLU A 246 -14.60 -6.30 -5.83
N GLU A 247 -15.87 -6.64 -5.64
CA GLU A 247 -16.31 -7.68 -4.74
C GLU A 247 -15.49 -8.92 -5.08
N GLN A 248 -14.43 -9.20 -4.32
CA GLN A 248 -13.64 -10.41 -4.46
C GLN A 248 -14.51 -11.56 -3.97
N LEU A 249 -15.43 -11.98 -4.84
CA LEU A 249 -16.13 -13.24 -4.74
C LEU A 249 -15.08 -14.34 -4.94
N ASN A 250 -14.41 -14.68 -3.83
CA ASN A 250 -13.48 -15.79 -3.62
C ASN A 250 -12.17 -15.72 -4.45
N ALA A 251 -11.06 -15.75 -3.73
CA ALA A 251 -9.67 -15.85 -4.20
C ALA A 251 -9.34 -17.15 -4.96
N ASN A 252 -10.20 -17.61 -5.86
CA ASN A 252 -10.04 -18.88 -6.57
C ASN A 252 -9.21 -18.77 -7.85
N PHE A 253 -9.08 -17.55 -8.39
CA PHE A 253 -8.30 -17.24 -9.58
C PHE A 253 -7.36 -16.06 -9.32
N ASN A 254 -6.09 -16.24 -9.63
CA ASN A 254 -5.07 -15.19 -9.62
C ASN A 254 -4.75 -14.81 -11.06
N ILE A 255 -4.94 -13.53 -11.41
CA ILE A 255 -4.70 -13.03 -12.78
C ILE A 255 -3.63 -11.94 -12.77
N TYR A 256 -2.55 -12.13 -13.54
CA TYR A 256 -1.38 -11.25 -13.52
C TYR A 256 -0.54 -11.37 -14.81
N PRO A 257 0.32 -10.40 -15.16
CA PRO A 257 0.52 -9.12 -14.50
C PRO A 257 -0.59 -8.11 -14.82
N ASN A 258 -0.77 -7.15 -13.93
CA ASN A 258 -1.52 -5.92 -14.16
C ASN A 258 -0.58 -4.75 -13.80
N PRO A 259 -0.13 -3.90 -14.74
CA PRO A 259 -0.52 -3.83 -16.16
C PRO A 259 0.02 -4.96 -17.07
N ILE A 260 -0.64 -5.18 -18.20
CA ILE A 260 -0.30 -6.16 -19.24
C ILE A 260 0.52 -5.51 -20.36
N ILE A 261 1.62 -6.15 -20.76
CA ILE A 261 2.35 -5.83 -21.99
C ILE A 261 1.89 -6.76 -23.11
N ASP A 262 2.35 -8.01 -23.16
CA ASP A 262 2.01 -8.91 -24.28
C ASP A 262 1.09 -10.05 -23.85
N TYR A 263 1.10 -10.46 -22.59
CA TYR A 263 0.27 -11.57 -22.11
C TYR A 263 -0.08 -11.38 -20.63
N PHE A 264 -1.14 -12.07 -20.21
CA PHE A 264 -1.40 -12.33 -18.80
C PHE A 264 -1.65 -13.81 -18.58
N GLN A 265 -1.55 -14.25 -17.33
CA GLN A 265 -1.79 -15.62 -16.92
C GLN A 265 -2.87 -15.67 -15.85
N ILE A 266 -3.59 -16.79 -15.85
CA ILE A 266 -4.64 -17.14 -14.91
C ILE A 266 -4.19 -18.41 -14.19
N ASN A 267 -4.07 -18.33 -12.87
CA ASN A 267 -3.83 -19.49 -12.01
C ASN A 267 -5.07 -19.78 -11.20
N GLN A 268 -5.53 -21.02 -11.21
CA GLN A 268 -6.66 -21.50 -10.45
C GLN A 268 -6.20 -22.33 -9.25
N ILE A 269 -6.82 -22.10 -8.09
CA ILE A 269 -6.46 -22.81 -6.83
C ILE A 269 -7.13 -24.20 -6.72
N PHE A 270 -8.23 -24.44 -7.46
CA PHE A 270 -8.99 -25.71 -7.43
C PHE A 270 -9.22 -26.29 -8.84
N THR A 271 -9.52 -27.58 -8.96
CA THR A 271 -9.70 -28.30 -10.23
C THR A 271 -11.14 -28.30 -10.77
N ALA A 272 -11.82 -27.15 -10.73
CA ALA A 272 -13.15 -27.00 -11.34
C ALA A 272 -13.04 -26.40 -12.75
N PRO A 273 -13.77 -26.91 -13.76
CA PRO A 273 -13.76 -26.28 -15.08
C PRO A 273 -14.30 -24.85 -15.02
N TYR A 274 -13.83 -24.00 -15.92
CA TYR A 274 -14.29 -22.62 -16.02
C TYR A 274 -14.38 -22.13 -17.46
N ASP A 275 -15.26 -21.16 -17.68
CA ASP A 275 -15.37 -20.39 -18.92
C ASP A 275 -14.70 -19.04 -18.74
N LEU A 276 -14.08 -18.53 -19.79
CA LEU A 276 -13.35 -17.27 -19.82
C LEU A 276 -13.86 -16.41 -20.97
N VAL A 277 -14.18 -15.15 -20.69
CA VAL A 277 -14.54 -14.14 -21.71
C VAL A 277 -13.79 -12.85 -21.43
N ILE A 278 -13.30 -12.19 -22.48
CA ILE A 278 -12.56 -10.92 -22.36
C ILE A 278 -13.22 -9.86 -23.24
N TYR A 279 -13.46 -8.69 -22.68
CA TYR A 279 -14.02 -7.52 -23.34
C TYR A 279 -13.07 -6.33 -23.28
N ASN A 280 -13.18 -5.42 -24.26
CA ASN A 280 -12.60 -4.08 -24.16
C ASN A 280 -13.57 -3.07 -23.51
N MET A 281 -13.13 -1.82 -23.35
CA MET A 281 -13.95 -0.72 -22.78
C MET A 281 -15.23 -0.38 -23.56
N LEU A 282 -15.32 -0.79 -24.83
CA LEU A 282 -16.52 -0.58 -25.65
C LEU A 282 -17.50 -1.76 -25.52
N GLY A 283 -17.20 -2.76 -24.68
CA GLY A 283 -17.98 -3.98 -24.55
C GLY A 283 -17.81 -4.95 -25.72
N GLN A 284 -16.79 -4.75 -26.58
CA GLN A 284 -16.51 -5.68 -27.67
C GLN A 284 -15.78 -6.90 -27.10
N GLN A 285 -16.30 -8.09 -27.39
CA GLN A 285 -15.67 -9.35 -27.02
C GLN A 285 -14.40 -9.57 -27.85
N LEU A 286 -13.26 -9.66 -27.17
CA LEU A 286 -11.95 -9.91 -27.77
C LEU A 286 -11.58 -11.40 -27.77
N PHE A 287 -12.04 -12.14 -26.76
CA PHE A 287 -11.69 -13.54 -26.55
C PHE A 287 -12.80 -14.28 -25.82
N GLN A 288 -12.96 -15.57 -26.14
CA GLN A 288 -13.81 -16.49 -25.40
C GLN A 288 -13.26 -17.92 -25.51
N GLU A 289 -13.20 -18.62 -24.38
CA GLU A 289 -12.90 -20.04 -24.31
C GLU A 289 -13.74 -20.68 -23.19
N ASN A 290 -14.36 -21.81 -23.46
CA ASN A 290 -15.27 -22.48 -22.53
C ASN A 290 -14.70 -23.84 -22.10
N ASN A 291 -15.11 -24.33 -20.93
CA ASN A 291 -14.67 -25.61 -20.36
C ASN A 291 -13.14 -25.76 -20.22
N ILE A 292 -12.46 -24.70 -19.77
CA ILE A 292 -11.04 -24.75 -19.44
C ILE A 292 -10.85 -25.62 -18.20
N THR A 293 -10.02 -26.66 -18.30
CA THR A 293 -9.74 -27.61 -17.20
C THR A 293 -8.32 -27.51 -16.65
N THR A 294 -7.48 -26.62 -17.20
CA THR A 294 -6.11 -26.41 -16.73
C THR A 294 -6.10 -25.44 -15.55
N ASN A 295 -5.26 -25.71 -14.55
CA ASN A 295 -5.07 -24.79 -13.42
C ASN A 295 -4.17 -23.59 -13.79
N HIS A 296 -3.47 -23.65 -14.92
CA HIS A 296 -2.60 -22.58 -15.42
C HIS A 296 -2.92 -22.31 -16.88
N LYS A 297 -3.22 -21.05 -17.20
CA LYS A 297 -3.56 -20.62 -18.56
C LYS A 297 -2.87 -19.29 -18.88
N ILE A 298 -2.19 -19.23 -20.02
CA ILE A 298 -1.62 -17.99 -20.56
C ILE A 298 -2.52 -17.48 -21.68
N ILE A 299 -2.79 -16.17 -21.68
CA ILE A 299 -3.53 -15.45 -22.70
C ILE A 299 -2.60 -14.43 -23.36
N ASP A 300 -2.34 -14.62 -24.66
CA ASP A 300 -1.65 -13.65 -25.50
C ASP A 300 -2.60 -12.50 -25.84
N THR A 301 -2.14 -11.28 -25.56
CA THR A 301 -2.85 -10.01 -25.73
C THR A 301 -2.11 -9.05 -26.66
N SER A 302 -1.08 -9.53 -27.37
CA SER A 302 -0.28 -8.71 -28.30
C SER A 302 -1.12 -7.98 -29.35
N LEU A 303 -2.24 -8.58 -29.75
CA LEU A 303 -3.19 -8.01 -30.72
C LEU A 303 -4.35 -7.24 -30.07
N PHE A 304 -4.44 -7.20 -28.74
CA PHE A 304 -5.52 -6.51 -28.05
C PHE A 304 -5.26 -4.99 -28.02
N PRO A 305 -6.31 -4.16 -28.13
CA PRO A 305 -6.16 -2.72 -28.05
C PRO A 305 -5.65 -2.31 -26.66
N LYS A 306 -4.82 -1.25 -26.64
CA LYS A 306 -4.40 -0.59 -25.40
C LYS A 306 -5.62 -0.04 -24.65
N GLY A 307 -5.58 -0.11 -23.32
CA GLY A 307 -6.66 0.36 -22.45
C GLY A 307 -7.12 -0.71 -21.47
N ILE A 308 -8.32 -0.53 -20.91
CA ILE A 308 -8.86 -1.45 -19.91
C ILE A 308 -9.48 -2.68 -20.60
N LEU A 309 -9.12 -3.85 -20.08
CA LEU A 309 -9.73 -5.14 -20.40
C LEU A 309 -10.59 -5.59 -19.21
N PHE A 310 -11.78 -6.09 -19.51
CA PHE A 310 -12.66 -6.74 -18.54
C PHE A 310 -12.65 -8.24 -18.79
N ILE A 311 -12.30 -9.02 -17.77
CA ILE A 311 -12.21 -10.46 -17.84
C ILE A 311 -13.31 -11.04 -16.98
N THR A 312 -14.17 -11.87 -17.58
CA THR A 312 -15.22 -12.60 -16.89
C THR A 312 -14.85 -14.07 -16.84
N ILE A 313 -14.74 -14.62 -15.63
CA ILE A 313 -14.56 -16.05 -15.39
C ILE A 313 -15.85 -16.60 -14.80
N LYS A 314 -16.38 -17.66 -15.43
CA LYS A 314 -17.55 -18.39 -14.92
C LYS A 314 -17.11 -19.80 -14.52
N SER A 315 -17.19 -20.12 -13.24
CA SER A 315 -16.89 -21.47 -12.75
C SER A 315 -18.01 -21.92 -11.82
N ASN A 316 -18.51 -23.14 -12.03
CA ASN A 316 -19.70 -23.65 -11.35
C ASN A 316 -20.89 -22.67 -11.48
N ASN A 317 -21.35 -22.10 -10.36
CA ASN A 317 -22.41 -21.08 -10.29
C ASN A 317 -21.90 -19.68 -9.92
N GLN A 318 -20.59 -19.45 -9.99
CA GLN A 318 -19.99 -18.15 -9.70
C GLN A 318 -19.55 -17.46 -10.99
N ILE A 319 -19.77 -16.15 -11.04
CA ILE A 319 -19.24 -15.26 -12.08
C ILE A 319 -18.32 -14.29 -11.36
N ILE A 320 -17.06 -14.24 -11.80
CA ILE A 320 -16.02 -13.39 -11.24
C ILE A 320 -15.56 -12.47 -12.37
N ASN A 321 -15.43 -11.17 -12.07
CA ASN A 321 -14.96 -10.19 -13.03
C ASN A 321 -13.64 -9.59 -12.54
N TYR A 322 -12.70 -9.40 -13.46
CA TYR A 322 -11.43 -8.75 -13.22
C TYR A 322 -11.24 -7.61 -14.21
N LYS A 323 -10.51 -6.57 -13.78
CA LYS A 323 -10.10 -5.46 -14.63
C LYS A 323 -8.57 -5.42 -14.76
N LEU A 324 -8.07 -5.51 -15.99
CA LEU A 324 -6.63 -5.37 -16.29
C LEU A 324 -6.35 -4.18 -17.20
N LEU A 325 -5.20 -3.54 -17.03
CA LEU A 325 -4.73 -2.44 -17.86
C LEU A 325 -3.75 -2.95 -18.93
N LYS A 326 -4.10 -2.90 -20.21
CA LYS A 326 -3.20 -3.18 -21.35
C LYS A 326 -2.46 -1.92 -21.79
N GLN A 327 -1.13 -1.99 -21.82
CA GLN A 327 -0.25 -0.88 -22.22
C GLN A 327 0.14 -0.88 -23.69
#